data_AF-A0A926VXG7-F1
#
_entry.id   AF-A0A926VXG7-F1
#
_cell.length_a   1.000
_cell.length_b   1.000
_cell.length_c   1.000
_cell.angle_alpha   90.00
_cell.angle_beta   90.00
_cell.angle_gamma   90.00
#
_symmetry.space_group_name_H-M   'P 1'
#
loop_
_entity.id
_entity.type
_entity.pdbx_description
1 polymer ?
#
loop_
_entity_poly.entity_id
_entity_poly.type
_entity_poly.pdbx_seq_one_letter_code
_entity_poly.pdbx_strand_id
1 'polypeptide(L)' 'MTNIHNLGMTDTEYTQLLAQGYDPNLEHQLVELGESLDQARKLARIVGLTKDKAPQTDEEWEEFMAVWEDSYDGSLGK' A
#
# COMPACT_ATOMS: atom_id res chain seq x y z
N MET A 1 14.81 8.29 -15.50
CA MET A 1 14.98 9.24 -14.37
C MET A 1 14.35 8.58 -13.17
N THR A 2 15.11 8.38 -12.10
CA THR A 2 14.55 7.87 -10.84
C THR A 2 13.95 9.08 -10.13
N ASN A 3 12.63 9.22 -10.16
CA ASN A 3 11.97 10.27 -9.40
C ASN A 3 12.04 9.89 -7.93
N ILE A 4 12.76 10.67 -7.13
CA ILE A 4 12.81 10.49 -5.68
C ILE A 4 11.63 11.26 -5.10
N HIS A 5 10.61 10.53 -4.67
CA HIS A 5 9.44 11.09 -4.01
C HIS A 5 9.63 11.04 -2.50
N ASN A 6 9.38 12.16 -1.81
CA ASN A 6 9.35 12.15 -0.35
C ASN A 6 8.03 11.51 0.11
N LEU A 7 8.10 10.24 0.51
CA LEU A 7 6.95 9.49 1.00
C LEU A 7 6.65 9.79 2.48
N GLY A 8 7.46 10.57 3.18
CA GLY A 8 7.25 10.86 4.61
C GLY A 8 7.32 9.60 5.49
N MET A 9 8.22 8.67 5.14
CA MET A 9 8.52 7.45 5.90
C MET A 9 10.02 7.34 6.17
N THR A 10 10.38 6.55 7.16
CA THR A 10 11.77 6.21 7.48
C THR A 10 12.32 5.17 6.50
N ASP A 11 13.64 5.10 6.36
CA ASP A 11 14.31 4.07 5.54
C ASP A 11 13.95 2.64 5.98
N THR A 12 13.76 2.44 7.29
CA THR A 12 13.35 1.15 7.87
C THR A 12 11.95 0.76 7.42
N GLU A 13 10.98 1.67 7.50
CA GLU A 13 9.62 1.42 7.01
C GLU A 13 9.62 1.16 5.50
N TYR A 14 10.38 1.96 4.74
CA TYR A 14 10.50 1.79 3.29
C TYR A 14 11.02 0.40 2.90
N THR A 15 12.10 -0.05 3.55
CA THR A 15 12.68 -1.38 3.29
C THR A 15 11.75 -2.52 3.68
N GLN A 16 11.00 -2.39 4.77
CA GLN A 16 9.98 -3.36 5.16
C GLN A 16 8.87 -3.46 4.11
N LEU A 17 8.34 -2.32 3.66
CA LEU A 17 7.29 -2.29 2.65
C LEU A 17 7.78 -2.88 1.31
N LEU A 18 9.00 -2.53 0.87
CA LEU A 18 9.59 -3.11 -0.34
C LEU A 18 9.69 -4.64 -0.28
N ALA A 19 10.02 -5.20 0.89
CA ALA A 19 10.07 -6.65 1.09
C ALA A 19 8.68 -7.32 0.93
N GLN A 20 7.60 -6.57 1.12
CA GLN A 20 6.21 -6.99 0.91
C GLN A 20 5.70 -6.74 -0.52
N GLY A 21 6.58 -6.31 -1.44
CA GLY A 21 6.20 -6.05 -2.84
C GLY A 21 5.57 -4.68 -3.10
N TYR A 22 5.59 -3.77 -2.11
CA TYR A 22 5.15 -2.38 -2.24
C TYR A 22 5.86 -1.67 -3.41
N ASP A 23 5.10 -0.91 -4.20
CA ASP A 23 5.62 -0.09 -5.30
C ASP A 23 5.44 1.42 -5.00
N PRO A 24 6.52 2.17 -4.72
CA PRO A 24 6.45 3.60 -4.45
C PRO A 24 6.00 4.44 -5.64
N ASN A 25 6.16 3.95 -6.87
CA ASN A 25 5.65 4.66 -8.05
C ASN A 25 4.13 4.52 -8.13
N LEU A 26 3.59 3.37 -7.70
CA LEU A 26 2.14 3.18 -7.62
C LEU A 26 1.52 4.09 -6.54
N GLU A 27 2.13 4.20 -5.35
CA GLU A 27 1.70 5.18 -4.33
C GLU A 27 1.64 6.58 -4.94
N HIS A 28 2.70 7.01 -5.65
CA HIS A 28 2.73 8.32 -6.28
C HIS A 28 1.64 8.51 -7.35
N GLN A 29 1.43 7.52 -8.21
CA GLN A 29 0.37 7.57 -9.24
C GLN A 29 -1.02 7.69 -8.62
N LEU A 30 -1.28 7.00 -7.51
CA LEU A 30 -2.55 7.10 -6.80
C LEU A 30 -2.76 8.50 -6.20
N VAL A 31 -1.70 9.11 -5.65
CA VAL A 31 -1.74 10.52 -5.21
C VAL A 31 -2.04 11.46 -6.39
N GLU A 32 -1.42 11.26 -7.55
CA GLU A 32 -1.69 12.04 -8.76
C GLU A 32 -3.14 11.88 -9.27
N LEU A 33 -3.76 10.73 -9.02
CA LEU A 33 -5.16 10.45 -9.34
C LEU A 33 -6.15 11.03 -8.33
N GLY A 34 -5.67 11.61 -7.23
CA GLY A 34 -6.48 12.30 -6.23
C GLY A 34 -6.66 11.56 -4.91
N GLU A 35 -6.00 10.42 -4.72
CA GLU A 35 -5.99 9.74 -3.43
C GLU A 35 -5.21 10.54 -2.38
N SER A 36 -5.59 10.39 -1.11
CA SER A 36 -4.74 10.89 -0.02
C SER A 36 -3.45 10.07 0.06
N LEU A 37 -2.37 10.65 0.60
CA LEU A 37 -1.10 9.94 0.76
C LEU A 37 -1.26 8.64 1.57
N ASP A 38 -2.10 8.68 2.61
CA ASP A 38 -2.39 7.52 3.46
C ASP A 38 -3.14 6.42 2.68
N GLN A 39 -4.17 6.80 1.92
CA GLN A 39 -4.94 5.85 1.13
C GLN A 39 -4.12 5.26 -0.03
N ALA A 40 -3.35 6.11 -0.72
CA ALA A 40 -2.44 5.70 -1.78
C ALA A 40 -1.43 4.66 -1.28
N ARG A 41 -0.89 4.85 -0.06
CA ARG A 41 0.01 3.89 0.58
C ARG A 41 -0.66 2.56 0.85
N LYS A 42 -1.86 2.58 1.43
CA LYS A 42 -2.62 1.35 1.75
C LYS A 42 -2.92 0.56 0.49
N LEU A 43 -3.38 1.23 -0.56
CA LEU A 43 -3.65 0.61 -1.87
C LEU A 43 -2.39 0.03 -2.51
N ALA A 44 -1.28 0.77 -2.50
CA ALA A 44 -0.01 0.28 -3.03
C ALA A 44 0.52 -0.95 -2.26
N ARG A 45 0.29 -1.00 -0.94
CA ARG A 45 0.61 -2.18 -0.10
C ARG A 45 -0.29 -3.37 -0.43
N ILE A 46 -1.61 -3.17 -0.56
CA ILE A 46 -2.58 -4.21 -0.95
C ILE A 46 -2.18 -4.84 -2.29
N VAL A 47 -1.83 -4.01 -3.28
CA VAL A 47 -1.36 -4.49 -4.58
C VAL A 47 -0.04 -5.26 -4.42
N GLY A 48 0.90 -4.78 -3.62
CA GLY A 48 2.15 -5.48 -3.32
C GLY A 48 1.92 -6.88 -2.74
N LEU A 49 1.08 -7.01 -1.72
CA LEU A 49 0.75 -8.27 -1.04
C LEU A 49 0.10 -9.31 -1.97
N THR A 50 -0.55 -8.87 -3.06
CA THR A 50 -1.31 -9.73 -3.97
C THR A 50 -0.70 -9.86 -5.37
N LYS A 51 0.42 -9.18 -5.63
CA LYS A 51 1.02 -9.04 -6.97
C LYS A 51 1.40 -10.37 -7.63
N ASP A 52 2.03 -11.27 -6.87
CA ASP A 52 2.56 -12.53 -7.38
C ASP A 52 1.60 -13.71 -7.18
N LYS A 53 0.93 -13.74 -6.02
CA LYS A 53 -0.06 -14.75 -5.65
C LYS A 53 -1.08 -14.14 -4.70
N ALA A 54 -2.31 -14.64 -4.71
CA ALA A 54 -3.25 -14.36 -3.65
C ALA A 54 -2.72 -14.92 -2.31
N PRO A 55 -3.07 -14.34 -1.16
CA PRO A 55 -2.73 -14.88 0.15
C PRO A 55 -3.14 -16.36 0.25
N GLN A 56 -2.24 -17.19 0.76
CA GLN A 56 -2.39 -18.66 0.84
C GLN A 56 -2.51 -19.17 2.28
N THR A 57 -2.00 -18.41 3.25
CA THR A 57 -2.06 -18.77 4.68
C THR A 57 -2.95 -17.81 5.45
N ASP A 58 -3.43 -18.25 6.62
CA ASP A 58 -4.24 -17.42 7.51
C ASP A 58 -3.48 -16.13 7.91
N GLU A 59 -2.17 -16.22 8.16
CA GLU A 59 -1.31 -15.07 8.47
C GLU A 59 -1.21 -14.07 7.31
N GLU A 60 -1.03 -14.55 6.07
CA GLU A 60 -1.02 -13.69 4.87
C GLU A 60 -2.40 -13.02 4.68
N TRP A 61 -3.50 -13.73 4.99
CA TRP A 61 -4.86 -13.18 4.96
C TRP A 61 -5.11 -12.15 6.06
N GLU A 62 -4.62 -12.38 7.28
CA GLU A 62 -4.71 -11.43 8.38
C GLU A 62 -3.98 -10.12 8.04
N GLU A 63 -2.78 -10.20 7.46
CA GLU A 63 -2.04 -9.02 7.02
C GLU A 63 -2.77 -8.25 5.91
N PHE A 64 -3.32 -8.96 4.93
CA PHE A 64 -4.14 -8.35 3.88
C PHE A 64 -5.37 -7.64 4.48
N MET A 65 -6.12 -8.32 5.34
CA MET A 65 -7.33 -7.78 5.95
C MET A 65 -7.04 -6.59 6.87
N ALA A 66 -5.92 -6.61 7.59
CA ALA A 66 -5.51 -5.46 8.42
C ALA A 66 -5.28 -4.20 7.58
N VAL A 67 -4.63 -4.32 6.41
CA VAL A 67 -4.44 -3.19 5.50
C VAL A 67 -5.75 -2.78 4.82
N TRP A 68 -6.58 -3.76 4.45
CA TRP A 68 -7.86 -3.53 3.79
C TRP A 68 -8.87 -2.82 4.69
N GLU A 69 -9.07 -3.28 5.93
CA GLU A 69 -10.00 -2.67 6.88
C GLU A 69 -9.58 -1.25 7.27
N ASP A 70 -8.27 -1.01 7.43
CA ASP A 70 -7.73 0.33 7.69
C ASP A 70 -7.89 1.29 6.49
N SER A 71 -8.00 0.75 5.27
CA SER A 71 -8.33 1.52 4.05
C SER A 71 -9.83 1.81 3.91
N TYR A 72 -10.67 1.12 4.69
CA TYR A 72 -12.13 1.21 4.67
C TYR A 72 -12.64 2.00 5.89
N ASP A 73 -12.18 3.24 6.02
CA ASP A 73 -12.98 4.30 6.64
C ASP A 73 -14.30 4.36 5.86
N GLY A 74 -15.45 4.16 6.52
CA GLY A 74 -16.79 4.06 5.90
C GLY A 74 -17.29 5.29 5.10
N SER A 75 -16.42 6.15 4.58
CA SER A 75 -16.71 7.32 3.74
C SER A 75 -17.05 7.00 2.28
N LEU A 76 -16.77 5.79 1.77
CA LEU A 76 -17.21 5.37 0.42
C LEU A 76 -18.66 4.85 0.36
N GLY A 77 -19.40 4.95 1.48
CA GLY A 77 -20.83 4.63 1.56
C GLY A 77 -21.72 5.88 1.50
N LYS A 78 -21.74 6.61 0.38
CA LYS A 78 -22.87 7.47 -0.02
C LYS A 78 -23.06 7.51 -1.53
#